data_AF-A0AA42I2V2-F1
#
_entry.id   AF-A0AA42I2V2-F1
#
_cell.length_a   1.000
_cell.length_b   1.000
_cell.length_c   1.000
_cell.angle_alpha   90.00
_cell.angle_beta   90.00
_cell.angle_gamma   90.00
#
_symmetry.space_group_name_H-M   'P 1'
#
loop_
_entity.id
_entity.type
_entity.pdbx_description
1 polymer ?
#
loop_
_entity_poly.entity_id
_entity_poly.type
_entity_poly.pdbx_seq_one_letter_code
_entity_poly.pdbx_strand_id
1 'polypeptide(L)' 'MTTKLYVGNLSYNVRDHDLEQQFAEFGNVTSAKVMM' A
#
# COMPACT_ATOMS: atom_id res chain seq x y z
N MET A 1 -11.78 5.46 13.99
CA MET A 1 -10.30 5.49 14.06
C MET A 1 -9.80 5.12 12.67
N THR A 2 -9.17 6.05 11.94
CA THR A 2 -8.70 5.77 10.57
C THR A 2 -7.19 5.64 10.60
N THR A 3 -6.68 4.44 10.32
CA THR A 3 -5.24 4.18 10.24
C THR A 3 -4.80 4.39 8.79
N LYS A 4 -3.98 5.42 8.54
CA LYS A 4 -3.33 5.66 7.24
C LYS A 4 -1.83 5.43 7.40
N LEU A 5 -1.27 4.59 6.54
CA LEU A 5 0.16 4.33 6.44
C LEU A 5 0.71 5.03 5.21
N TYR A 6 1.83 5.74 5.38
CA TYR A 6 2.60 6.30 4.28
C TYR A 6 3.86 5.47 4.12
N VAL A 7 4.07 4.97 2.90
CA VAL A 7 5.23 4.14 2.56
C VAL A 7 6.04 4.91 1.52
N GLY A 8 7.26 5.30 1.89
CA GLY A 8 8.21 5.99 1.02
C GLY A 8 9.26 5.04 0.45
N ASN A 9 10.08 5.55 -0.48
CA ASN A 9 11.18 4.79 -1.10
C ASN A 9 10.72 3.50 -1.80
N LEU A 10 9.50 3.52 -2.33
CA LEU A 10 8.99 2.43 -3.17
C LEU A 10 9.67 2.48 -4.54
N SER A 11 9.95 1.30 -5.09
CA SER A 11 10.47 1.19 -6.45
C SER A 11 9.44 1.69 -7.46
N TYR A 12 9.87 2.29 -8.57
CA TYR A 12 8.98 2.80 -9.64
C TYR A 12 8.07 1.73 -10.26
N ASN A 13 8.39 0.46 -10.05
CA ASN A 13 7.60 -0.66 -10.53
C ASN A 13 6.45 -1.05 -9.59
N VAL A 14 6.45 -0.56 -8.34
CA VAL A 14 5.40 -0.87 -7.37
C VAL A 14 4.13 -0.14 -7.79
N ARG A 15 3.03 -0.88 -7.88
CA ARG A 15 1.70 -0.32 -8.10
C ARG A 15 0.78 -0.57 -6.92
N ASP A 16 -0.38 0.07 -6.98
CA ASP A 16 -1.45 -0.04 -5.99
C ASP A 16 -1.76 -1.51 -5.65
N HIS A 17 -1.86 -2.36 -6.67
CA HIS A 17 -2.16 -3.79 -6.50
C HIS A 17 -1.06 -4.57 -5.77
N ASP A 18 0.22 -4.22 -5.96
CA ASP A 18 1.35 -4.87 -5.30
C ASP A 18 1.33 -4.56 -3.81
N LEU A 19 1.01 -3.30 -3.47
CA LEU A 19 0.83 -2.88 -2.09
C LEU A 19 -0.37 -3.61 -1.47
N GLU A 20 -1.52 -3.65 -2.16
CA GLU A 20 -2.68 -4.38 -1.64
C GLU A 20 -2.36 -5.85 -1.37
N GLN A 21 -1.69 -6.54 -2.31
CA GLN A 21 -1.32 -7.95 -2.13
C GLN A 21 -0.30 -8.15 -1.00
N GLN A 22 0.75 -7.33 -0.93
CA GLN A 22 1.75 -7.47 0.15
C GLN A 22 1.16 -7.16 1.52
N PHE A 23 0.33 -6.12 1.63
CA PHE A 23 -0.27 -5.72 2.89
C PHE A 23 -1.48 -6.56 3.29
N ALA A 24 -2.09 -7.30 2.34
CA ALA A 24 -3.20 -8.23 2.60
C ALA A 24 -2.81 -9.34 3.58
N GLU A 25 -1.54 -9.75 3.61
CA GLU A 25 -1.06 -10.75 4.58
C GLU A 25 -1.12 -10.22 6.02
N PHE A 26 -0.94 -8.91 6.21
CA PHE A 26 -0.92 -8.27 7.53
C PHE A 26 -2.31 -7.79 7.98
N GLY A 27 -3.29 -7.74 7.09
CA GLY A 27 -4.66 -7.36 7.41
C GLY A 27 -5.47 -6.88 6.21
N ASN A 28 -6.70 -6.44 6.47
CA ASN A 28 -7.59 -5.97 5.41
C ASN A 28 -7.16 -4.57 4.91
N VAL A 29 -6.58 -4.51 3.72
CA VAL A 29 -6.22 -3.26 3.05
C VAL A 29 -7.50 -2.63 2.49
N THR A 30 -7.92 -1.49 3.03
CA THR A 30 -9.12 -0.79 2.56
C THR A 30 -8.84 0.07 1.33
N SER A 31 -7.62 0.58 1.20
CA SER A 31 -7.18 1.37 0.05
C SER A 31 -5.66 1.49 0.04
N ALA A 32 -5.01 1.10 -1.05
CA ALA A 32 -3.64 1.44 -1.34
C ALA A 32 -3.57 2.31 -2.60
N LYS A 33 -2.76 3.37 -2.55
CA LYS A 33 -2.55 4.26 -3.69
C LYS A 33 -1.10 4.71 -3.73
N VAL A 34 -0.42 4.43 -4.83
CA VAL A 34 0.91 4.94 -5.12
C VAL A 34 0.76 6.40 -5.52
N MET A 35 1.47 7.27 -4.81
CA MET A 35 1.63 8.67 -5.17
C MET A 35 3.08 8.89 -5.56
N MET A 36 3.31 9.39 -6.78
CA MET A 36 4.61 9.82 -7.29
C MET A 36 4.83 11.31 -7.04
#